data_AF-A0A645J3G7-F1
#
_entry.id   AF-A0A645J3G7-F1
#
_cell.length_a   1.000
_cell.length_b   1.000
_cell.length_c   1.000
_cell.angle_alpha   90.00
_cell.angle_beta   90.00
_cell.angle_gamma   90.00
#
_symmetry.space_group_name_H-M   'P 1'
#
loop_
_entity.id
_entity.type
_entity.pdbx_description
1 polymer ?
#
loop_
_entity_poly.entity_id
_entity_poly.type
_entity_poly.pdbx_seq_one_letter_code
_entity_poly.pdbx_strand_id
1 'polypeptide(L)' 'MVNLQEFNVNLGWRNQYVGLQYIEEEDIPFYFIDNEYYFKRKGAYGYDDDGERFCYFSKAVIESIRYMKDFKPHIIHNND' A
#
# COMPACT_ATOMS: atom_id res chain seq x y z
N MET A 1 -7.44 12.01 7.85
CA MET A 1 -6.41 11.02 7.50
C MET A 1 -5.16 11.28 8.34
N VAL A 2 -4.56 10.24 8.91
CA VAL A 2 -3.34 10.29 9.74
C VAL A 2 -2.25 9.41 9.12
N ASN A 3 -0.98 9.79 9.28
CA ASN A 3 0.16 8.92 8.94
C ASN A 3 0.40 7.96 10.12
N LEU A 4 0.43 6.65 9.86
CA LEU A 4 0.68 5.62 10.86
C LEU A 4 2.14 5.17 10.91
N GLN A 5 2.77 5.02 9.75
CA GLN A 5 4.14 4.51 9.64
C GLN A 5 4.73 4.83 8.27
N GLU A 6 6.05 4.97 8.23
CA GLU A 6 6.85 5.04 7.01
C GLU A 6 7.90 3.94 7.02
N PHE A 7 8.00 3.20 5.92
CA PHE A 7 8.97 2.10 5.78
C PHE A 7 9.33 1.86 4.32
N ASN A 8 10.15 0.85 4.05
CA ASN A 8 10.52 0.45 2.70
C ASN A 8 10.13 -1.00 2.43
N VAL A 9 9.63 -1.27 1.22
CA VAL A 9 9.47 -2.62 0.69
C VAL A 9 10.58 -2.96 -0.28
N ASN A 10 11.12 -4.18 -0.15
CA ASN A 10 12.13 -4.69 -1.06
C ASN A 10 11.46 -5.38 -2.26
N LEU A 11 11.78 -4.93 -3.48
CA LEU A 11 11.31 -5.50 -4.75
C LEU A 11 12.39 -6.38 -5.42
N GLY A 12 13.35 -6.90 -4.65
CA GLY A 12 14.51 -7.62 -5.14
C GLY A 12 15.67 -6.68 -5.44
N TRP A 13 15.64 -6.00 -6.59
CA TRP A 13 16.72 -5.13 -7.06
C TRP A 13 16.66 -3.69 -6.54
N ARG A 14 15.55 -3.29 -5.92
CA ARG A 14 15.38 -1.97 -5.31
C ARG A 14 14.49 -2.00 -4.07
N ASN A 15 14.64 -0.98 -3.24
CA ASN A 15 13.72 -0.69 -2.15
C ASN A 15 12.85 0.50 -2.52
N GLN A 16 11.58 0.46 -2.14
CA GLN A 16 10.61 1.52 -2.42
C GLN A 16 9.93 1.97 -1.13
N TYR A 17 9.81 3.28 -0.98
CA TYR A 17 9.13 3.92 0.15
C TYR A 17 7.66 3.51 0.20
N VAL A 18 7.13 3.34 1.41
CA VAL A 18 5.71 3.15 1.70
C VAL A 18 5.32 4.12 2.82
N GLY A 19 4.35 4.99 2.55
CA GLY A 19 3.62 5.69 3.60
C GLY A 19 2.32 4.94 3.91
N LEU A 20 2.15 4.46 5.14
CA LEU A 20 0.89 3.88 5.59
C LEU A 20 0.02 4.96 6.23
N GLN A 21 -1.13 5.23 5.64
CA GLN A 21 -2.08 6.24 6.11
C GLN A 21 -3.39 5.60 6.54
N TYR A 22 -4.13 6.30 7.40
CA TYR A 22 -5.37 5.79 8.01
C TYR A 22 -6.45 6.85 8.09
N ILE A 23 -7.69 6.44 7.88
CA ILE A 23 -8.89 7.16 8.29
C ILE A 23 -9.93 6.15 8.78
N GLU A 24 -10.77 6.58 9.70
CA GLU A 24 -11.94 5.82 10.15
C GLU A 24 -13.18 6.60 9.71
N GLU A 25 -14.09 5.94 9.01
CA GLU A 25 -15.34 6.52 8.53
C GLU A 25 -16.47 5.55 8.87
N GLU A 26 -17.48 6.02 9.62
CA GLU A 26 -18.61 5.18 10.07
C GLU A 26 -18.19 3.86 10.74
N ASP A 27 -17.21 3.93 11.65
CA ASP A 27 -16.60 2.77 12.34
C ASP A 27 -15.90 1.75 11.42
N ILE A 28 -15.69 2.10 10.14
CA ILE A 28 -14.98 1.28 9.16
C ILE A 28 -13.55 1.82 9.01
N PRO A 29 -12.51 1.00 9.30
CA PRO A 29 -11.12 1.40 9.13
C PRO A 29 -10.70 1.33 7.66
N PHE A 30 -10.15 2.43 7.14
CA PHE A 30 -9.55 2.51 5.80
C PHE A 30 -8.05 2.78 5.92
N TYR A 31 -7.25 1.94 5.27
CA TYR A 31 -5.81 2.09 5.17
C TYR A 31 -5.40 2.41 3.74
N PHE A 32 -4.49 3.37 3.58
CA PHE A 32 -3.98 3.78 2.27
C PHE A 32 -2.47 3.59 2.20
N ILE A 33 -2.02 3.27 0.99
CA ILE A 33 -0.60 3.18 0.64
C ILE A 33 -0.24 4.44 -0.15
N ASP A 34 0.67 5.23 0.39
CA ASP A 34 1.26 6.39 -0.27
C ASP A 34 2.62 6.02 -0.89
N ASN A 35 2.81 6.47 -2.13
CA ASN A 35 4.07 6.44 -2.85
C ASN A 35 3.94 7.30 -4.12
N GLU A 36 4.58 8.47 -4.12
CA GLU A 36 4.48 9.38 -5.26
C GLU A 36 5.11 8.81 -6.55
N TYR A 37 6.17 8.00 -6.44
CA TYR A 37 6.81 7.38 -7.61
C TYR A 37 5.81 6.51 -8.42
N TYR A 38 4.94 5.77 -7.73
CA TYR A 38 3.95 4.89 -8.34
C TYR A 38 2.58 5.54 -8.56
N PHE A 39 2.16 6.49 -7.74
CA PHE A 39 0.77 6.97 -7.74
C PHE A 39 0.60 8.45 -8.10
N LYS A 40 1.67 9.27 -8.10
CA LYS A 40 1.61 10.67 -8.54
C LYS A 40 1.74 10.79 -10.06
N ARG A 41 0.72 10.30 -10.76
CA ARG A 41 0.64 10.27 -12.23
C ARG A 41 -0.77 10.59 -12.70
N LYS A 42 -0.93 10.89 -13.99
CA LYS A 42 -2.19 11.40 -14.56
C LYS A 42 -3.30 10.34 -14.69
N GLY A 43 -2.94 9.09 -14.90
CA GLY A 43 -3.88 8.00 -15.20
C GLY A 43 -3.73 6.81 -14.28
N ALA A 44 -4.74 5.94 -14.30
CA ALA A 44 -4.74 4.71 -13.51
C ALA A 44 -3.94 3.59 -14.16
N TYR A 45 -3.97 3.44 -15.50
CA TYR A 45 -3.38 2.31 -16.24
C TYR A 45 -2.67 2.76 -17.51
N GLY A 46 -1.87 1.87 -18.11
CA GLY A 46 -1.21 2.04 -19.40
C GLY A 46 0.24 2.52 -19.29
N TYR A 47 0.89 2.28 -18.16
CA TYR A 47 2.29 2.64 -17.95
C TYR A 47 3.20 1.43 -18.09
N ASP A 48 4.42 1.63 -18.60
CA ASP A 48 5.41 0.56 -18.78
C ASP A 48 5.76 -0.18 -17.47
N ASP A 49 5.55 0.47 -16.33
CA ASP A 49 5.82 -0.06 -14.98
C ASP A 49 4.58 -0.64 -14.27
N ASP A 50 3.43 -0.80 -14.95
CA ASP A 50 2.18 -1.26 -14.33
C ASP A 50 2.35 -2.60 -13.59
N GLY A 51 3.03 -3.56 -14.21
CA GLY A 51 3.30 -4.86 -13.57
C GLY A 51 4.13 -4.73 -12.29
N GLU A 52 5.18 -3.90 -12.31
CA GLU A 52 5.98 -3.66 -11.11
C GLU A 52 5.18 -2.91 -10.04
N ARG A 53 4.37 -1.93 -10.43
CA ARG A 53 3.52 -1.15 -9.53
C ARG A 53 2.50 -2.02 -8.80
N PHE A 54 1.90 -3.00 -9.47
CA PHE A 54 0.98 -3.95 -8.82
C PHE A 54 1.71 -4.89 -7.86
N CYS A 55 2.91 -5.37 -8.23
CA CYS A 55 3.76 -6.14 -7.31
C CYS A 55 4.15 -5.32 -6.09
N TYR A 56 4.53 -4.05 -6.29
CA TYR A 56 4.83 -3.11 -5.21
C TYR A 56 3.61 -2.92 -4.30
N PHE A 57 2.44 -2.60 -4.85
CA PHE A 57 1.24 -2.34 -4.06
C PHE A 57 0.84 -3.56 -3.23
N SER A 58 0.83 -4.75 -3.85
CA SER A 58 0.52 -6.01 -3.16
C SER A 58 1.49 -6.26 -2.00
N LYS A 59 2.80 -6.05 -2.23
CA LYS A 59 3.80 -6.23 -1.17
C LYS A 59 3.69 -5.18 -0.07
N ALA A 60 3.44 -3.92 -0.43
CA ALA A 60 3.22 -2.83 0.52
C ALA A 60 2.03 -3.12 1.43
N VAL A 61 0.88 -3.55 0.88
CA VAL A 61 -0.30 -3.92 1.67
C VAL A 61 0.00 -5.04 2.67
N ILE A 62 0.69 -6.11 2.23
CA ILE A 62 1.03 -7.24 3.12
C ILE A 62 1.99 -6.81 4.23
N GLU A 63 3.04 -6.06 3.93
CA GLU A 63 3.99 -5.57 4.95
C GLU A 63 3.32 -4.57 5.91
N SER A 64 2.35 -3.77 5.41
CA SER A 64 1.59 -2.82 6.22
C SER A 64 0.80 -3.47 7.35
N ILE A 65 0.33 -4.71 7.20
CA ILE A 65 -0.41 -5.45 8.25
C ILE A 65 0.39 -5.47 9.56
N ARG A 66 1.72 -5.54 9.50
CA ARG A 66 2.61 -5.53 10.70
C ARG A 66 2.48 -4.26 11.53
N TYR A 67 1.97 -3.19 10.94
CA TYR A 67 1.83 -1.86 11.56
C TYR A 67 0.36 -1.51 11.86
N MET A 68 -0.60 -2.39 11.56
CA MET A 68 -2.04 -2.18 11.81
C MET A 68 -2.47 -2.56 13.24
N LYS A 69 -1.56 -2.46 14.21
CA LYS A 69 -1.78 -2.83 15.63
C LYS A 69 -2.28 -4.28 15.78
N ASP A 70 -3.47 -4.47 16.32
CA ASP A 70 -4.08 -5.78 16.60
C ASP A 70 -4.83 -6.38 15.41
N PHE A 71 -4.83 -5.71 14.26
CA PHE A 71 -5.46 -6.22 13.06
C PHE A 71 -4.66 -7.39 12.47
N LYS A 72 -5.28 -8.56 12.49
CA LYS A 72 -4.77 -9.77 11.83
C LYS A 72 -5.86 -10.34 10.92
N PRO A 73 -5.73 -10.21 9.59
CA PRO A 73 -6.75 -10.71 8.69
C PRO A 73 -6.74 -12.24 8.67
N HIS A 74 -7.93 -12.83 8.75
CA HIS A 74 -8.13 -14.26 8.50
C HIS A 74 -8.37 -14.53 7.01
N ILE A 75 -8.90 -13.54 6.30
CA ILE A 75 -9.22 -13.58 4.88
C ILE A 75 -8.58 -12.35 4.26
N ILE A 76 -7.89 -12.55 3.14
CA ILE A 76 -7.40 -11.49 2.28
C ILE A 76 -8.11 -11.68 0.94
N HIS A 77 -8.95 -10.71 0.58
CA HIS A 77 -9.58 -10.67 -0.73
C HIS A 77 -8.69 -9.83 -1.65
N ASN A 78 -8.25 -10.42 -2.76
CA ASN A 78 -7.54 -9.70 -3.80
C ASN A 78 -8.55 -9.33 -4.89
N ASN A 79 -8.83 -8.04 -5.00
CA ASN A 79 -9.74 -7.50 -6.01
C ASN A 79 -8.93 -7.00 -7.20
N ASP A 80 -9.42 -7.31 -8.40
CA ASP A 80 -8.78 -7.03 -9.69
C ASP A 80 -8.67 -5.51 -9.98
#